data_AF-A0A416GC27-F1
#
_entry.id   AF-A0A416GC27-F1
#
_cell.length_a   1.000
_cell.length_b   1.000
_cell.length_c   1.000
_cell.angle_alpha   90.00
_cell.angle_beta   90.00
_cell.angle_gamma   90.00
#
_symmetry.space_group_name_H-M   'P 1'
#
loop_
_entity.id
_entity.type
_entity.pdbx_description
1 polymer ?
#
loop_
_entity_poly.entity_id
_entity_poly.type
_entity_poly.pdbx_seq_one_letter_code
_entity_poly.pdbx_strand_id
1 'polypeptide(L)'
;MKYCSFCGHPNPDEAVFCGKCGKKLNLNTQKNGSWVDSLNDYVGNSRPADLNWKVLFSDVFKKHSKEEAEMIFICGTSMTTPDRSQVSKDWPHPWLYSRVLLIFVIAFALLWICCSVFGNTNALPGLIVVGSFAVPLATMILFMEVNAWRNVSMYEVVRIFLVGGCASLVTTLFLFSIYSVDELDFFGAIMVGLIEEIGKMVIVYLFLRYFGKLSILTGMLVGAAVGAGFAAFESAGYALHPLVEFLQYSGYAAAYGQQIDSGQMIDAINQTIFLRGFLAPGGHVAWAAISGAALVIAAKARGEISTNLFTDSKFLRLFIIPVLLHALWDSPLSAIGADIFLVPILLVIFVWIIVLILINMGLSEVAEQQVIS
;
A
#
# COMPACT_ATOMS: atom_id res chain seq x y z
N MET A 1 -39.88 -20.00 -2.12
CA MET A 1 -39.31 -19.31 -3.30
C MET A 1 -38.03 -18.59 -2.89
N LYS A 2 -36.95 -18.74 -3.66
CA LYS A 2 -35.66 -18.07 -3.45
C LYS A 2 -35.53 -16.85 -4.35
N TYR A 3 -35.13 -15.72 -3.79
CA TYR A 3 -34.85 -14.51 -4.59
C TYR A 3 -33.38 -14.45 -4.96
N CYS A 4 -33.09 -14.15 -6.23
CA CYS A 4 -31.73 -13.91 -6.65
C CYS A 4 -31.19 -12.63 -6.00
N SER A 5 -30.11 -12.75 -5.21
CA SER A 5 -29.46 -11.60 -4.54
C SER A 5 -28.90 -10.55 -5.51
N PHE A 6 -28.73 -10.91 -6.78
CA PHE A 6 -28.17 -10.02 -7.79
C PHE A 6 -29.24 -9.27 -8.60
N CYS A 7 -30.38 -9.89 -8.91
CA CYS A 7 -31.39 -9.29 -9.80
C CYS A 7 -32.82 -9.31 -9.24
N GLY A 8 -33.00 -9.81 -8.01
CA GLY A 8 -34.29 -9.85 -7.31
C GLY A 8 -35.33 -10.81 -7.91
N HIS A 9 -34.98 -11.61 -8.92
CA HIS A 9 -35.94 -12.53 -9.56
C HIS A 9 -36.34 -13.66 -8.60
N PRO A 10 -37.63 -13.98 -8.43
CA PRO A 10 -38.07 -15.16 -7.70
C PRO A 10 -37.75 -16.43 -8.50
N ASN A 11 -37.18 -17.42 -7.83
CA ASN A 11 -36.87 -18.72 -8.39
C ASN A 11 -37.46 -19.83 -7.49
N PRO A 12 -37.74 -21.02 -8.05
CA PRO A 12 -38.12 -22.19 -7.27
C PRO A 12 -37.10 -22.50 -6.16
N ASP A 13 -37.53 -23.08 -5.04
CA ASP A 13 -36.63 -23.35 -3.90
C ASP A 13 -35.51 -24.35 -4.24
N GLU A 14 -35.72 -25.18 -5.25
CA GLU A 14 -34.77 -26.18 -5.75
C GLU A 14 -33.84 -25.63 -6.86
N ALA A 15 -34.07 -24.41 -7.33
CA ALA A 15 -33.28 -23.83 -8.41
C ALA A 15 -31.83 -23.57 -7.95
N VAL A 16 -30.87 -24.19 -8.64
CA VAL A 16 -29.43 -24.01 -8.41
C VAL A 16 -28.92 -22.76 -9.12
N PHE A 17 -29.61 -22.29 -10.16
CA PHE A 17 -29.27 -21.09 -10.93
C PHE A 17 -30.49 -20.20 -11.10
N CYS A 18 -30.25 -18.89 -11.17
CA CYS A 18 -31.30 -17.92 -11.42
C CYS A 18 -31.78 -18.02 -12.87
N GLY A 19 -33.08 -18.23 -13.05
CA GLY A 19 -33.69 -18.35 -14.38
C GLY A 19 -33.61 -17.08 -15.23
N LYS A 20 -33.27 -15.92 -14.64
CA LYS A 20 -33.16 -14.64 -15.36
C LYS A 20 -31.73 -14.24 -15.69
N CYS A 21 -30.80 -14.37 -14.76
CA CYS A 21 -29.41 -13.88 -14.94
C CYS A 21 -28.35 -14.98 -14.95
N GLY A 22 -28.75 -16.26 -14.81
CA GLY A 22 -27.83 -17.41 -14.86
C GLY A 22 -26.90 -17.56 -13.66
N LYS A 23 -26.96 -16.67 -12.65
CA LYS A 23 -26.12 -16.77 -11.45
C LYS A 23 -26.57 -17.90 -10.52
N LYS A 24 -25.60 -18.57 -9.89
CA LYS A 24 -25.87 -19.65 -8.93
C LYS A 24 -26.63 -19.11 -7.71
N LEU A 25 -27.74 -19.75 -7.36
CA LEU A 25 -28.52 -19.48 -6.15
C LEU A 25 -27.95 -20.39 -5.05
N ASN A 26 -27.33 -19.80 -4.02
CA ASN A 26 -26.67 -20.59 -2.97
C ASN A 26 -27.68 -21.53 -2.29
N LEU A 27 -27.36 -22.82 -2.31
CA LEU A 27 -27.97 -23.82 -1.42
C LEU A 27 -27.48 -23.53 -0.01
N ASN A 28 -28.41 -23.43 0.94
CA ASN A 28 -28.12 -23.31 2.36
C ASN A 28 -27.17 -24.43 2.82
N THR A 29 -25.88 -24.15 2.88
CA THR A 29 -25.06 -24.58 3.99
C THR A 29 -24.85 -23.36 4.86
N GLN A 30 -25.41 -23.40 6.08
CA GLN A 30 -24.94 -22.57 7.18
C GLN A 30 -23.46 -22.93 7.43
N LYS A 31 -22.54 -22.42 6.62
CA LYS A 31 -21.25 -22.02 7.15
C LYS A 31 -21.53 -20.72 7.87
N ASN A 32 -21.20 -20.62 9.16
CA ASN A 32 -20.94 -19.32 9.77
C ASN A 32 -19.99 -18.60 8.82
N GLY A 33 -20.51 -17.67 8.00
CA GLY A 33 -19.70 -16.97 7.02
C GLY A 33 -18.58 -16.30 7.81
N SER A 34 -17.34 -16.72 7.55
CA SER A 34 -16.22 -16.08 8.20
C SER A 34 -16.30 -14.60 7.90
N TRP A 35 -15.90 -13.73 8.82
CA TRP A 35 -15.83 -12.29 8.54
C TRP A 35 -14.99 -11.99 7.27
N VAL A 36 -14.02 -12.87 6.96
CA VAL A 36 -13.27 -12.88 5.70
C VAL A 36 -14.17 -13.12 4.47
N ASP A 37 -15.16 -14.01 4.54
CA ASP A 37 -16.09 -14.28 3.43
C ASP A 37 -16.96 -13.04 3.16
N SER A 38 -17.40 -12.35 4.22
CA SER A 38 -18.14 -11.09 4.09
C SER A 38 -17.30 -9.98 3.45
N LEU A 39 -16.01 -9.89 3.81
CA LEU A 39 -15.07 -8.97 3.16
C LEU A 39 -14.79 -9.36 1.71
N ASN A 40 -14.68 -10.65 1.42
CA ASN A 40 -14.46 -11.15 0.06
C ASN A 40 -15.63 -10.80 -0.86
N ASP A 41 -16.86 -10.99 -0.38
CA ASP A 41 -18.09 -10.53 -1.05
C ASP A 41 -18.14 -9.00 -1.14
N TYR A 42 -17.57 -8.29 -0.16
CA TYR A 42 -17.51 -6.84 -0.16
C TYR A 42 -16.57 -6.29 -1.24
N VAL A 43 -15.39 -6.88 -1.37
CA VAL A 43 -14.43 -6.54 -2.43
C VAL A 43 -14.96 -6.94 -3.82
N GLY A 44 -15.93 -7.85 -3.87
CA GLY A 44 -16.61 -8.28 -5.09
C GLY A 44 -15.95 -9.49 -5.76
N ASN A 45 -15.18 -10.27 -5.00
CA ASN A 45 -14.61 -11.52 -5.47
C ASN A 45 -15.69 -12.61 -5.48
N SER A 46 -15.87 -13.28 -6.62
CA SER A 46 -16.87 -14.35 -6.77
C SER A 46 -16.34 -15.75 -6.42
N ARG A 47 -15.05 -15.86 -6.07
CA ARG A 47 -14.39 -17.12 -5.67
C ARG A 47 -13.98 -17.05 -4.20
N PRO A 48 -13.84 -18.19 -3.49
CA PRO A 48 -13.31 -18.19 -2.13
C PRO A 48 -11.93 -17.53 -2.08
N ALA A 49 -11.73 -16.57 -1.18
CA ALA A 49 -10.40 -15.99 -0.94
C ALA A 49 -9.51 -17.03 -0.26
N ASP A 50 -8.56 -17.58 -1.02
CA ASP A 50 -7.47 -18.36 -0.43
C ASP A 50 -6.41 -17.40 0.11
N LEU A 51 -6.48 -17.07 1.41
CA LEU A 51 -5.56 -16.13 2.06
C LEU A 51 -4.22 -16.82 2.40
N ASN A 52 -3.40 -17.05 1.39
CA ASN A 52 -2.11 -17.72 1.57
C ASN A 52 -0.98 -16.76 1.99
N TRP A 53 -1.17 -16.07 3.13
CA TRP A 53 -0.19 -15.09 3.63
C TRP A 53 1.20 -15.69 3.90
N LYS A 54 1.27 -16.99 4.25
CA LYS A 54 2.53 -17.68 4.55
C LYS A 54 3.47 -17.71 3.36
N VAL A 55 2.93 -17.73 2.13
CA VAL A 55 3.73 -17.73 0.90
C VAL A 55 4.54 -16.45 0.74
N LEU A 56 4.08 -15.32 1.30
CA LEU A 56 4.83 -14.06 1.26
C LEU A 56 6.16 -14.14 2.02
N PHE A 57 6.35 -15.15 2.88
CA PHE A 57 7.54 -15.31 3.72
C PHE A 57 8.27 -16.64 3.50
N SER A 58 7.71 -17.57 2.71
CA SER A 58 8.21 -18.95 2.63
C SER A 58 9.63 -19.05 2.06
N ASP A 59 9.98 -18.12 1.17
CA ASP A 59 11.23 -18.15 0.42
C ASP A 59 12.26 -17.14 0.96
N VAL A 60 11.86 -16.27 1.90
CA VAL A 60 12.73 -15.28 2.54
C VAL A 60 13.98 -15.90 3.16
N PHE A 61 13.87 -17.10 3.77
CA PHE A 61 15.00 -17.76 4.43
C PHE A 61 15.78 -18.72 3.52
N LYS A 62 15.36 -18.89 2.26
CA LYS A 62 16.07 -19.73 1.30
C LYS A 62 17.30 -18.99 0.76
N LYS A 63 18.25 -19.77 0.25
CA LYS A 63 19.41 -19.22 -0.48
C LYS A 63 18.95 -18.86 -1.89
N HIS A 64 19.30 -17.65 -2.30
CA HIS A 64 19.02 -17.14 -3.63
C HIS A 64 20.30 -16.65 -4.28
N SER A 65 20.43 -16.87 -5.58
CA SER A 65 21.58 -16.42 -6.35
C SER A 65 21.45 -14.94 -6.73
N LYS A 66 22.56 -14.32 -7.12
CA LYS A 66 22.55 -12.94 -7.61
C LYS A 66 21.76 -12.83 -8.92
N GLU A 67 21.89 -13.83 -9.78
CA GLU A 67 21.20 -13.92 -11.07
C GLU A 67 19.68 -13.98 -10.86
N GLU A 68 19.18 -14.70 -9.84
CA GLU A 68 17.74 -14.72 -9.51
C GLU A 68 17.23 -13.32 -9.12
N ALA A 69 17.99 -12.58 -8.31
CA ALA A 69 17.67 -11.19 -7.98
C ALA A 69 17.67 -10.31 -9.23
N GLU A 70 18.70 -10.42 -10.08
CA GLU A 70 18.81 -9.64 -11.32
C GLU A 70 17.65 -9.94 -12.28
N MET A 71 17.22 -11.19 -12.40
CA MET A 71 16.06 -11.59 -13.19
C MET A 71 14.75 -10.91 -12.74
N ILE A 72 14.60 -10.66 -11.44
CA ILE A 72 13.47 -9.90 -10.91
C ILE A 72 13.59 -8.42 -11.29
N PHE A 73 14.79 -7.84 -11.18
CA PHE A 73 15.02 -6.42 -11.52
C PHE A 73 14.82 -6.11 -13.01
N ILE A 74 15.19 -7.03 -13.90
CA ILE A 74 15.03 -6.84 -15.35
C ILE A 74 13.63 -7.19 -15.85
N CYS A 75 12.68 -7.58 -14.99
CA CYS A 75 11.32 -7.90 -15.44
C CYS A 75 10.60 -6.67 -16.02
N GLY A 76 9.52 -6.88 -16.79
CA GLY A 76 8.72 -5.78 -17.36
C GLY A 76 9.36 -5.02 -18.52
N THR A 77 10.47 -5.51 -19.08
CA THR A 77 11.06 -4.95 -20.31
C THR A 77 10.44 -5.60 -21.56
N SER A 78 10.77 -5.09 -22.74
CA SER A 78 10.33 -5.67 -24.01
C SER A 78 10.80 -7.11 -24.22
N MET A 79 11.91 -7.52 -23.57
CA MET A 79 12.50 -8.85 -23.72
C MET A 79 12.14 -9.83 -22.59
N THR A 80 11.64 -9.32 -21.46
CA THR A 80 11.48 -10.11 -20.23
C THR A 80 10.05 -10.15 -19.71
N THR A 81 9.14 -9.38 -20.31
CA THR A 81 7.71 -9.50 -20.04
C THR A 81 7.22 -10.82 -20.63
N PRO A 82 6.68 -11.74 -19.81
CA PRO A 82 6.19 -13.03 -20.31
C PRO A 82 4.96 -12.86 -21.20
N ASP A 83 4.78 -13.79 -22.13
CA ASP A 83 3.52 -13.92 -22.87
C ASP A 83 2.38 -14.31 -21.92
N ARG A 84 1.15 -13.92 -22.25
CA ARG A 84 -0.03 -14.13 -21.37
C ARG A 84 -0.24 -15.61 -20.98
N SER A 85 0.09 -16.54 -21.87
CA SER A 85 -0.01 -17.98 -21.64
C SER A 85 1.06 -18.54 -20.68
N GLN A 86 2.15 -17.81 -20.47
CA GLN A 86 3.30 -18.22 -19.64
C GLN A 86 3.25 -17.64 -18.22
N VAL A 87 2.34 -16.72 -17.95
CA VAL A 87 2.19 -16.09 -16.63
C VAL A 87 1.71 -17.12 -15.62
N SER A 88 2.41 -17.28 -14.49
CA SER A 88 1.92 -18.20 -13.45
C SER A 88 0.63 -17.68 -12.81
N LYS A 89 -0.35 -18.56 -12.66
CA LYS A 89 -1.57 -18.32 -11.87
C LYS A 89 -1.40 -18.64 -10.38
N ASP A 90 -0.30 -19.30 -10.03
CA ASP A 90 0.00 -19.69 -8.66
C ASP A 90 0.51 -18.48 -7.88
N TRP A 91 0.42 -18.56 -6.55
CA TRP A 91 0.93 -17.52 -5.67
C TRP A 91 2.43 -17.29 -5.90
N PRO A 92 2.86 -16.04 -6.19
CA PRO A 92 4.27 -15.70 -6.23
C PRO A 92 4.91 -15.93 -4.85
N HIS A 93 6.16 -16.37 -4.84
CA HIS A 93 6.96 -16.54 -3.61
C HIS A 93 7.97 -15.39 -3.50
N PRO A 94 7.57 -14.21 -3.00
CA PRO A 94 8.45 -13.06 -2.91
C PRO A 94 9.54 -13.29 -1.85
N TRP A 95 10.73 -12.76 -2.10
CA TRP A 95 11.87 -12.84 -1.18
C TRP A 95 12.83 -11.66 -1.33
N LEU A 96 12.90 -11.01 -2.49
CA LEU A 96 13.81 -9.90 -2.78
C LEU A 96 13.53 -8.70 -1.87
N TYR A 97 12.27 -8.42 -1.55
CA TYR A 97 11.89 -7.35 -0.63
C TYR A 97 12.63 -7.43 0.71
N SER A 98 12.84 -8.65 1.22
CA SER A 98 13.56 -8.89 2.48
C SER A 98 15.05 -8.58 2.36
N ARG A 99 15.66 -8.83 1.19
CA ARG A 99 17.07 -8.52 0.92
C ARG A 99 17.28 -7.03 0.75
N VAL A 100 16.35 -6.35 0.07
CA VAL A 100 16.33 -4.89 -0.02
C VAL A 100 16.22 -4.29 1.38
N LEU A 101 15.27 -4.75 2.20
CA LEU A 101 15.14 -4.29 3.58
C LEU A 101 16.44 -4.50 4.39
N LEU A 102 17.07 -5.67 4.27
CA LEU A 102 18.31 -5.97 4.96
C LEU A 102 19.45 -5.02 4.56
N ILE A 103 19.58 -4.69 3.27
CA ILE A 103 20.57 -3.71 2.78
C ILE A 103 20.32 -2.34 3.42
N PHE A 104 19.07 -1.89 3.48
CA PHE A 104 18.69 -0.65 4.15
C PHE A 104 18.96 -0.68 5.66
N VAL A 105 18.66 -1.77 6.35
CA VAL A 105 18.92 -1.94 7.79
C VAL A 105 20.42 -1.89 8.08
N ILE A 106 21.25 -2.53 7.26
CA ILE A 106 22.71 -2.47 7.38
C ILE A 106 23.19 -1.03 7.18
N ALA A 107 22.73 -0.35 6.12
CA ALA A 107 23.09 1.04 5.86
C ALA A 107 22.65 1.98 7.00
N PHE A 108 21.43 1.80 7.52
CA PHE A 108 20.91 2.55 8.66
C PHE A 108 21.76 2.34 9.91
N ALA A 109 22.14 1.10 10.23
CA ALA A 109 22.99 0.80 11.37
C ALA A 109 24.37 1.47 11.25
N LEU A 110 24.99 1.45 10.06
CA LEU A 110 26.27 2.12 9.82
C LEU A 110 26.15 3.64 10.00
N LEU A 111 25.08 4.25 9.46
CA LEU A 111 24.83 5.69 9.62
C LEU A 111 24.52 6.07 11.06
N TRP A 112 23.79 5.21 11.78
CA TRP A 112 23.51 5.39 13.19
C TRP A 112 24.80 5.33 14.02
N ILE A 113 25.72 4.40 13.72
CA ILE A 113 27.05 4.37 14.33
C ILE A 113 27.81 5.68 14.06
N CYS A 114 27.80 6.18 12.82
CA CYS A 114 28.42 7.47 12.48
C CYS A 114 27.86 8.63 13.31
N CYS A 115 26.54 8.67 13.53
CA CYS A 115 25.90 9.73 14.31
C CYS A 115 26.14 9.57 15.82
N SER A 116 25.81 8.40 16.36
CA SER A 116 25.71 8.16 17.81
C SER A 116 27.06 7.85 18.48
N VAL A 117 27.98 7.18 17.77
CA VAL A 117 29.29 6.79 18.33
C VAL A 117 30.36 7.81 17.97
N PHE A 118 30.37 8.26 16.71
CA PHE A 118 31.40 9.19 16.21
C PHE A 118 30.98 10.66 16.23
N GLY A 119 29.72 10.98 16.57
CA GLY A 119 29.23 12.36 16.62
C GLY A 119 29.23 13.07 15.26
N ASN A 120 29.25 12.32 14.14
CA ASN A 120 29.36 12.90 12.80
C ASN A 120 27.99 13.36 12.29
N THR A 121 27.68 14.64 12.47
CA THR A 121 26.41 15.25 12.05
C THR A 121 26.18 15.21 10.54
N ASN A 122 27.23 15.07 9.72
CA ASN A 122 27.08 14.92 8.26
C ASN A 122 26.37 13.61 7.87
N ALA A 123 26.32 12.62 8.77
CA ALA A 123 25.58 11.39 8.54
C ALA A 123 24.07 11.52 8.80
N LEU A 124 23.59 12.61 9.42
CA LEU A 124 22.18 12.79 9.77
C LEU A 124 21.23 12.82 8.56
N PRO A 125 21.51 13.56 7.48
CA PRO A 125 20.66 13.51 6.29
C PRO A 125 20.57 12.09 5.72
N GLY A 126 21.70 11.37 5.74
CA GLY A 126 21.74 9.96 5.35
C GLY A 126 20.88 9.08 6.26
N LEU A 127 20.99 9.25 7.58
CA LEU A 127 20.21 8.49 8.57
C LEU A 127 18.70 8.68 8.35
N ILE A 128 18.26 9.93 8.18
CA ILE A 128 16.85 10.28 7.93
C ILE A 128 16.36 9.65 6.63
N VAL A 129 17.09 9.83 5.52
CA VAL A 129 16.68 9.30 4.21
C VAL A 129 16.68 7.77 4.21
N VAL A 130 17.75 7.13 4.64
CA VAL A 130 17.85 5.67 4.65
C VAL A 130 16.80 5.05 5.58
N GLY A 131 16.61 5.62 6.77
CA GLY A 131 15.62 5.15 7.73
C GLY A 131 14.19 5.26 7.20
N SER A 132 13.80 6.43 6.70
CA SER A 132 12.43 6.68 6.22
C SER A 132 12.10 5.95 4.92
N PHE A 133 13.10 5.58 4.11
CA PHE A 133 12.88 4.90 2.83
C PHE A 133 12.89 3.36 2.95
N ALA A 134 13.52 2.82 3.99
CA ALA A 134 13.80 1.38 4.13
C ALA A 134 12.56 0.50 3.96
N VAL A 135 11.54 0.71 4.80
CA VAL A 135 10.34 -0.13 4.79
C VAL A 135 9.40 0.21 3.64
N PRO A 136 9.10 1.50 3.31
CA PRO A 136 8.28 1.82 2.15
C PRO A 136 8.81 1.21 0.84
N LEU A 137 10.13 1.28 0.60
CA LEU A 137 10.73 0.66 -0.59
C LEU A 137 10.66 -0.86 -0.53
N ALA A 138 10.94 -1.49 0.61
CA ALA A 138 10.80 -2.94 0.74
C ALA A 138 9.35 -3.39 0.46
N THR A 139 8.35 -2.72 1.03
CA THR A 139 6.94 -3.02 0.77
C THR A 139 6.58 -2.81 -0.71
N MET A 140 7.09 -1.77 -1.37
CA MET A 140 6.92 -1.60 -2.81
C MET A 140 7.52 -2.76 -3.62
N ILE A 141 8.72 -3.22 -3.27
CA ILE A 141 9.37 -4.38 -3.93
C ILE A 141 8.54 -5.65 -3.71
N LEU A 142 7.93 -5.83 -2.54
CA LEU A 142 6.99 -6.93 -2.29
C LEU A 142 5.81 -6.89 -3.29
N PHE A 143 5.18 -5.73 -3.50
CA PHE A 143 4.13 -5.58 -4.52
C PHE A 143 4.65 -5.83 -5.95
N MET A 144 5.90 -5.50 -6.23
CA MET A 144 6.55 -5.78 -7.52
C MET A 144 6.71 -7.29 -7.74
N GLU A 145 7.16 -8.03 -6.73
CA GLU A 145 7.32 -9.49 -6.79
C GLU A 145 5.98 -10.23 -6.86
N VAL A 146 4.95 -9.69 -6.20
CA VAL A 146 3.58 -10.24 -6.23
C VAL A 146 2.87 -9.97 -7.56
N ASN A 147 3.35 -9.01 -8.36
CA ASN A 147 2.82 -8.78 -9.71
C ASN A 147 3.19 -9.92 -10.67
N ALA A 148 2.38 -10.97 -10.68
CA ALA A 148 2.57 -12.16 -11.51
C ALA A 148 2.74 -11.83 -13.00
N TRP A 149 2.07 -10.79 -13.50
CA TRP A 149 2.18 -10.35 -14.90
C TRP A 149 3.59 -9.88 -15.29
N ARG A 150 4.43 -9.48 -14.33
CA ARG A 150 5.81 -9.01 -14.57
C ARG A 150 5.92 -8.02 -15.74
N ASN A 151 4.96 -7.10 -15.82
CA ASN A 151 4.67 -6.27 -16.99
C ASN A 151 4.98 -4.77 -16.77
N VAL A 152 5.54 -4.42 -15.61
CA VAL A 152 6.01 -3.08 -15.24
C VAL A 152 7.48 -3.21 -14.91
N SER A 153 8.32 -2.43 -15.59
CA SER A 153 9.77 -2.48 -15.40
C SER A 153 10.19 -1.78 -14.11
N MET A 154 11.36 -2.14 -13.56
CA MET A 154 11.93 -1.43 -12.43
C MET A 154 12.09 0.07 -12.70
N TYR A 155 12.43 0.46 -13.94
CA TYR A 155 12.50 1.87 -14.34
C TYR A 155 11.16 2.59 -14.10
N GLU A 156 10.04 2.00 -14.53
CA GLU A 156 8.72 2.59 -14.30
C GLU A 156 8.33 2.55 -12.83
N VAL A 157 8.64 1.47 -12.09
CA VAL A 157 8.42 1.40 -10.63
C VAL A 157 9.13 2.55 -9.91
N VAL A 158 10.42 2.78 -10.20
CA VAL A 158 11.21 3.87 -9.61
C VAL A 158 10.66 5.24 -10.04
N ARG A 159 10.25 5.40 -11.29
CA ARG A 159 9.63 6.63 -11.79
C ARG A 159 8.34 6.95 -11.06
N ILE A 160 7.45 5.97 -10.87
CA ILE A 160 6.20 6.13 -10.14
C ILE A 160 6.48 6.44 -8.66
N PHE A 161 7.45 5.74 -8.06
CA PHE A 161 7.87 5.99 -6.68
C PHE A 161 8.35 7.43 -6.49
N LEU A 162 9.32 7.89 -7.28
CA LEU A 162 9.90 9.22 -7.13
C LEU A 162 8.93 10.32 -7.59
N VAL A 163 8.55 10.28 -8.87
CA VAL A 163 7.74 11.35 -9.48
C VAL A 163 6.31 11.27 -8.99
N GLY A 164 5.72 10.08 -8.94
CA GLY A 164 4.36 9.89 -8.45
C GLY A 164 4.22 10.17 -6.95
N GLY A 165 5.16 9.69 -6.13
CA GLY A 165 5.22 10.02 -4.70
C GLY A 165 5.26 11.52 -4.45
N CYS A 166 6.23 12.22 -5.03
CA CYS A 166 6.33 13.68 -4.89
C CYS A 166 5.14 14.43 -5.48
N ALA A 167 4.62 14.02 -6.65
CA ALA A 167 3.45 14.64 -7.24
C ALA A 167 2.20 14.46 -6.37
N SER A 168 2.06 13.32 -5.67
CA SER A 168 0.94 13.08 -4.76
C SER A 168 1.02 13.93 -3.49
N LEU A 169 2.23 14.20 -2.98
CA LEU A 169 2.44 15.19 -1.92
C LEU A 169 2.04 16.59 -2.37
N VAL A 170 2.53 17.03 -3.54
CA VAL A 170 2.16 18.35 -4.10
C VAL A 170 0.64 18.46 -4.30
N THR A 171 0.00 17.41 -4.81
CA THR A 171 -1.46 17.37 -5.00
C THR A 171 -2.19 17.48 -3.66
N THR A 172 -1.73 16.76 -2.65
CA THR A 172 -2.30 16.77 -1.30
C THR A 172 -2.16 18.16 -0.65
N LEU A 173 -0.97 18.77 -0.71
CA LEU A 173 -0.73 20.12 -0.21
C LEU A 173 -1.57 21.18 -0.96
N PHE A 174 -1.74 21.02 -2.27
CA PHE A 174 -2.63 21.88 -3.04
C PHE A 174 -4.09 21.75 -2.57
N LEU A 175 -4.58 20.54 -2.31
CA LEU A 175 -5.92 20.34 -1.76
C LEU A 175 -6.07 20.95 -0.37
N PHE A 176 -5.07 20.82 0.51
CA PHE A 176 -5.06 21.47 1.82
C PHE A 176 -5.03 23.01 1.73
N SER A 177 -4.50 23.57 0.65
CA SER A 177 -4.57 25.02 0.42
C SER A 177 -5.98 25.53 0.09
N ILE A 178 -6.86 24.64 -0.40
CA ILE A 178 -8.27 24.95 -0.69
C ILE A 178 -9.12 24.74 0.57
N TYR A 179 -8.81 23.70 1.34
CA TYR A 179 -9.48 23.36 2.58
C TYR A 179 -8.46 23.05 3.67
N SER A 180 -8.26 23.98 4.59
CA SER A 180 -7.37 23.78 5.74
C SER A 180 -8.06 22.94 6.82
N VAL A 181 -7.28 22.09 7.45
CA VAL A 181 -7.68 21.34 8.66
C VAL A 181 -6.89 21.91 9.81
N ASP A 182 -7.58 22.57 10.75
CA ASP A 182 -6.93 23.33 11.82
C ASP A 182 -6.57 22.45 13.03
N GLU A 183 -7.37 21.42 13.32
CA GLU A 183 -7.16 20.48 14.43
C GLU A 183 -7.30 19.02 13.98
N LEU A 184 -6.48 18.13 14.54
CA LEU A 184 -6.58 16.67 14.34
C LEU A 184 -7.58 16.02 15.32
N ASP A 185 -8.79 16.59 15.37
CA ASP A 185 -9.92 15.93 16.02
C ASP A 185 -10.49 14.81 15.12
N PHE A 186 -11.59 14.17 15.52
CA PHE A 186 -12.15 13.07 14.72
C PHE A 186 -12.58 13.53 13.31
N PHE A 187 -13.08 14.75 13.18
CA PHE A 187 -13.50 15.29 11.89
C PHE A 187 -12.29 15.68 11.04
N GLY A 188 -11.29 16.32 11.64
CA GLY A 188 -10.02 16.65 11.03
C GLY A 188 -9.30 15.43 10.50
N ALA A 189 -9.22 14.34 11.28
CA ALA A 189 -8.64 13.08 10.85
C ALA A 189 -9.36 12.48 9.63
N ILE A 190 -10.70 12.55 9.57
CA ILE A 190 -11.46 12.12 8.38
C ILE A 190 -11.13 13.00 7.17
N MET A 191 -11.04 14.32 7.36
CA MET A 191 -10.72 15.25 6.26
C MET A 191 -9.30 15.04 5.74
N VAL A 192 -8.31 14.86 6.62
CA VAL A 192 -6.92 14.51 6.26
C VAL A 192 -6.91 13.22 5.46
N GLY A 193 -7.48 12.14 6.01
CA GLY A 193 -7.55 10.85 5.32
C GLY A 193 -8.24 10.94 3.95
N LEU A 194 -9.32 11.72 3.83
CA LEU A 194 -9.99 11.93 2.55
C LEU A 194 -9.11 12.71 1.54
N ILE A 195 -8.56 13.84 1.96
CA ILE A 195 -7.78 14.75 1.11
C ILE A 195 -6.53 14.04 0.60
N GLU A 196 -5.79 13.39 1.49
CA GLU A 196 -4.56 12.73 1.12
C GLU A 196 -4.78 11.53 0.19
N GLU A 197 -5.79 10.70 0.48
CA GLU A 197 -6.07 9.53 -0.34
C GLU A 197 -6.63 9.94 -1.72
N ILE A 198 -7.36 11.06 -1.83
CA ILE A 198 -7.74 11.65 -3.12
C ILE A 198 -6.48 12.11 -3.88
N GLY A 199 -5.56 12.81 -3.20
CA GLY A 199 -4.32 13.28 -3.80
C GLY A 199 -3.48 12.14 -4.39
N LYS A 200 -3.32 11.04 -3.65
CA LYS A 200 -2.64 9.82 -4.13
C LYS A 200 -3.42 9.17 -5.28
N MET A 201 -4.73 9.01 -5.13
CA MET A 201 -5.58 8.36 -6.13
C MET A 201 -5.54 9.05 -7.49
N VAL A 202 -5.55 10.39 -7.53
CA VAL A 202 -5.44 11.16 -8.78
C VAL A 202 -4.14 10.81 -9.50
N ILE A 203 -3.01 10.77 -8.79
CA ILE A 203 -1.72 10.43 -9.40
C ILE A 203 -1.70 8.97 -9.88
N VAL A 204 -2.22 8.04 -9.09
CA VAL A 204 -2.34 6.63 -9.49
C VAL A 204 -3.19 6.50 -10.77
N TYR A 205 -4.32 7.20 -10.85
CA TYR A 205 -5.16 7.24 -12.05
C TYR A 205 -4.40 7.73 -13.28
N LEU A 206 -3.62 8.80 -13.17
CA LEU A 206 -2.83 9.34 -14.27
C LEU A 206 -1.80 8.32 -14.80
N PHE A 207 -1.09 7.62 -13.91
CA PHE A 207 -0.14 6.57 -14.31
C PHE A 207 -0.85 5.37 -14.95
N LEU A 208 -1.97 4.91 -14.39
CA LEU A 208 -2.73 3.81 -15.00
C LEU A 208 -3.25 4.17 -16.38
N ARG A 209 -3.72 5.41 -16.57
CA ARG A 209 -4.15 5.92 -17.88
C ARG A 209 -2.99 6.00 -18.87
N TYR A 210 -1.80 6.38 -18.41
CA TYR A 210 -0.58 6.40 -19.22
C TYR A 210 -0.14 5.00 -19.66
N PHE A 211 -0.17 4.00 -18.75
CA PHE A 211 0.24 2.64 -19.09
C PHE A 211 -0.72 1.93 -20.04
N GLY A 212 -2.03 2.18 -19.89
CA GLY A 212 -3.08 1.47 -20.65
C GLY A 212 -3.20 -0.04 -20.35
N LYS A 213 -2.32 -0.60 -19.50
CA LYS A 213 -2.32 -1.99 -19.05
C LYS A 213 -3.17 -2.13 -17.79
N LEU A 214 -4.37 -2.67 -17.93
CA LEU A 214 -5.35 -2.79 -16.83
C LEU A 214 -5.41 -4.23 -16.32
N SER A 215 -4.54 -4.55 -15.35
CA SER A 215 -4.62 -5.77 -14.53
C SER A 215 -4.66 -5.39 -13.05
N ILE A 216 -5.35 -6.17 -12.22
CA ILE A 216 -5.54 -5.84 -10.80
C ILE A 216 -4.17 -5.72 -10.11
N LEU A 217 -3.26 -6.67 -10.38
CA LEU A 217 -1.91 -6.68 -9.81
C LEU A 217 -1.06 -5.50 -10.29
N THR A 218 -1.19 -5.07 -11.55
CA THR A 218 -0.55 -3.84 -12.03
C THR A 218 -1.12 -2.61 -11.32
N GLY A 219 -2.45 -2.55 -11.12
CA GLY A 219 -3.10 -1.51 -10.32
C GLY A 219 -2.53 -1.41 -8.91
N MET A 220 -2.39 -2.54 -8.23
CA MET A 220 -1.81 -2.63 -6.90
C MET A 220 -0.35 -2.16 -6.88
N LEU A 221 0.47 -2.58 -7.84
CA LEU A 221 1.88 -2.17 -7.93
C LEU A 221 2.03 -0.66 -8.17
N VAL A 222 1.27 -0.08 -9.12
CA VAL A 222 1.30 1.36 -9.38
C VAL A 222 0.87 2.14 -8.14
N GLY A 223 -0.22 1.70 -7.49
CA GLY A 223 -0.69 2.26 -6.23
C GLY A 223 0.37 2.20 -5.13
N ALA A 224 0.93 1.01 -4.89
CA ALA A 224 1.97 0.79 -3.89
C ALA A 224 3.21 1.64 -4.15
N ALA A 225 3.64 1.82 -5.40
CA ALA A 225 4.78 2.66 -5.74
C ALA A 225 4.53 4.14 -5.40
N VAL A 226 3.35 4.70 -5.76
CA VAL A 226 2.97 6.07 -5.37
C VAL A 226 2.92 6.20 -3.84
N GLY A 227 2.23 5.27 -3.16
CA GLY A 227 2.10 5.27 -1.71
C GLY A 227 3.42 5.11 -0.96
N ALA A 228 4.35 4.31 -1.51
CA ALA A 228 5.70 4.17 -0.97
C ALA A 228 6.51 5.45 -1.11
N GLY A 229 6.41 6.13 -2.25
CA GLY A 229 7.03 7.43 -2.45
C GLY A 229 6.48 8.45 -1.46
N PHE A 230 5.16 8.59 -1.39
CA PHE A 230 4.49 9.46 -0.42
C PHE A 230 4.97 9.18 1.01
N ALA A 231 4.88 7.92 1.47
CA ALA A 231 5.29 7.52 2.81
C ALA A 231 6.77 7.82 3.11
N ALA A 232 7.67 7.54 2.16
CA ALA A 232 9.10 7.72 2.36
C ALA A 232 9.48 9.20 2.53
N PHE A 233 8.98 10.06 1.64
CA PHE A 233 9.28 11.50 1.69
C PHE A 233 8.60 12.19 2.87
N GLU A 234 7.36 11.83 3.17
CA GLU A 234 6.64 12.37 4.32
C GLU A 234 7.29 11.94 5.63
N SER A 235 7.66 10.66 5.78
CA SER A 235 8.37 10.16 6.97
C SER A 235 9.74 10.81 7.14
N ALA A 236 10.44 11.14 6.04
CA ALA A 236 11.68 11.91 6.11
C ALA A 236 11.45 13.34 6.63
N GLY A 237 10.32 13.97 6.26
CA GLY A 237 9.89 15.25 6.81
C GLY A 237 9.63 15.19 8.32
N TYR A 238 8.85 14.21 8.78
CA TYR A 238 8.62 14.01 10.22
C TYR A 238 9.91 13.73 11.00
N ALA A 239 10.79 12.90 10.45
CA ALA A 239 12.09 12.62 11.06
C ALA A 239 13.04 13.84 11.03
N LEU A 240 12.77 14.85 10.22
CA LEU A 240 13.53 16.11 10.20
C LEU A 240 13.07 17.10 11.29
N HIS A 241 11.81 17.01 11.76
CA HIS A 241 11.27 17.97 12.74
C HIS A 241 12.10 18.08 14.02
N PRO A 242 12.53 16.97 14.68
CA PRO A 242 13.33 17.10 15.90
C PRO A 242 14.67 17.80 15.68
N LEU A 243 15.27 17.65 14.49
CA LEU A 243 16.49 18.37 14.13
C LEU A 243 16.22 19.86 13.96
N VAL A 244 15.13 20.24 13.29
CA VAL A 244 14.76 21.65 13.11
C VAL A 244 14.46 22.31 14.45
N GLU A 245 13.69 21.65 15.31
CA GLU A 245 13.38 22.11 16.67
C GLU A 245 14.65 22.28 17.51
N PHE A 246 15.56 21.30 17.45
CA PHE A 246 16.86 21.37 18.13
C PHE A 246 17.68 22.57 17.64
N LEU A 247 17.76 22.80 16.32
CA LEU A 247 18.51 23.92 15.74
C LEU A 247 17.92 25.27 16.18
N GLN A 248 16.59 25.40 16.19
CA GLN A 248 15.90 26.62 16.66
C GLN A 248 16.15 26.87 18.16
N TYR A 249 16.05 25.83 19.00
CA TYR A 249 16.29 25.95 20.43
C TYR A 249 17.76 26.20 20.76
N SER A 250 18.69 25.69 19.94
CA SER A 250 20.13 25.83 20.16
C SER A 250 20.64 27.26 20.12
N GLY A 251 20.08 28.09 19.22
CA GLY A 251 20.39 29.51 19.18
C GLY A 251 19.92 30.25 20.43
N TYR A 252 18.73 29.92 20.94
CA TYR A 252 18.19 30.49 22.17
C TYR A 252 18.99 30.05 23.39
N ALA A 253 19.23 28.75 23.56
CA ALA A 253 19.97 28.19 24.69
C ALA A 253 21.39 28.76 24.79
N ALA A 254 22.09 28.90 23.65
CA ALA A 254 23.42 29.52 23.60
C ALA A 254 23.40 30.98 24.10
N ALA A 255 22.34 31.74 23.81
CA ALA A 255 22.19 33.13 24.27
C ALA A 255 21.96 33.24 25.79
N TYR A 256 21.41 32.20 26.43
CA TYR A 256 21.14 32.16 27.88
C TYR A 256 22.08 31.23 28.66
N GLY A 257 23.15 30.73 28.03
CA GLY A 257 24.15 29.87 28.68
C GLY A 257 23.64 28.49 29.08
N GLN A 258 22.58 27.98 28.43
CA GLN A 258 22.05 26.65 28.66
C GLN A 258 22.79 25.61 27.81
N GLN A 259 23.10 24.47 28.41
CA GLN A 259 23.68 23.33 27.71
C GLN A 259 22.55 22.45 27.16
N ILE A 260 22.65 22.04 25.89
CA ILE A 260 21.66 21.16 25.25
C ILE A 260 22.33 19.83 24.92
N ASP A 261 21.63 18.75 25.24
CA ASP A 261 22.00 17.41 24.85
C ASP A 261 21.44 17.07 23.46
N SER A 262 22.34 16.79 22.51
CA SER A 262 21.96 16.33 21.17
C SER A 262 21.43 14.88 21.16
N GLY A 263 21.61 14.12 22.23
CA GLY A 263 21.11 12.74 22.35
C GLY A 263 19.59 12.66 22.21
N GLN A 264 18.86 13.56 22.88
CA GLN A 264 17.39 13.61 22.82
C GLN A 264 16.87 13.84 21.39
N MET A 265 17.55 14.68 20.61
CA MET A 265 17.23 14.90 19.21
C MET A 265 17.39 13.59 18.41
N ILE A 266 18.51 12.90 18.55
CA ILE A 266 18.77 11.63 17.84
C ILE A 266 17.75 10.56 18.22
N ASP A 267 17.40 10.47 19.50
CA ASP A 267 16.40 9.52 19.98
C ASP A 267 15.01 9.82 19.39
N ALA A 268 14.60 11.09 19.32
CA ALA A 268 13.33 11.50 18.70
C ALA A 268 13.30 11.22 17.18
N ILE A 269 14.41 11.46 16.47
CA ILE A 269 14.55 11.10 15.05
C ILE A 269 14.38 9.60 14.87
N ASN A 270 15.12 8.80 15.66
CA ASN A 270 15.08 7.35 15.61
C ASN A 270 13.69 6.82 15.94
N GLN A 271 13.04 7.33 16.99
CA GLN A 271 11.68 6.94 17.37
C GLN A 271 10.68 7.17 16.23
N THR A 272 10.79 8.30 15.53
CA THR A 272 9.95 8.61 14.37
C THR A 272 10.19 7.62 13.24
N ILE A 273 11.46 7.33 12.91
CA ILE A 273 11.84 6.37 11.88
C ILE A 273 11.34 4.96 12.22
N PHE A 274 11.55 4.50 13.46
CA PHE A 274 11.12 3.17 13.90
C PHE A 274 9.60 3.03 13.88
N LEU A 275 8.87 4.00 14.41
CA LEU A 275 7.41 3.96 14.46
C LEU A 275 6.81 3.93 13.05
N ARG A 276 7.20 4.90 12.21
CA ARG A 276 6.68 5.00 10.84
C ARG A 276 7.16 3.83 9.98
N GLY A 277 8.39 3.35 10.18
CA GLY A 277 8.92 2.18 9.51
C GLY A 277 8.19 0.89 9.87
N PHE A 278 7.96 0.63 11.17
CA PHE A 278 7.27 -0.58 11.65
C PHE A 278 5.85 -0.69 11.08
N LEU A 279 5.17 0.44 10.93
CA LEU A 279 3.77 0.52 10.53
C LEU A 279 3.57 0.78 9.03
N ALA A 280 4.61 1.20 8.31
CA ALA A 280 4.59 1.49 6.88
C ALA A 280 3.94 0.39 6.01
N PRO A 281 4.14 -0.92 6.26
CA PRO A 281 3.53 -1.95 5.44
C PRO A 281 2.00 -1.94 5.46
N GLY A 282 1.36 -1.38 6.50
CA GLY A 282 -0.10 -1.23 6.58
C GLY A 282 -0.60 0.21 6.45
N GLY A 283 0.28 1.16 6.11
CA GLY A 283 -0.04 2.57 5.89
C GLY A 283 -0.23 2.91 4.41
N HIS A 284 0.23 4.10 4.01
CA HIS A 284 0.04 4.66 2.66
C HIS A 284 0.40 3.72 1.51
N VAL A 285 1.39 2.82 1.67
CA VAL A 285 1.76 1.84 0.63
C VAL A 285 0.60 0.91 0.32
N ALA A 286 0.01 0.28 1.34
CA ALA A 286 -1.11 -0.63 1.19
C ALA A 286 -2.40 0.11 0.81
N TRP A 287 -2.63 1.29 1.38
CA TRP A 287 -3.79 2.13 1.08
C TRP A 287 -3.84 2.54 -0.39
N ALA A 288 -2.72 3.05 -0.92
CA ALA A 288 -2.61 3.42 -2.32
C ALA A 288 -2.68 2.21 -3.25
N ALA A 289 -2.16 1.04 -2.85
CA ALA A 289 -2.31 -0.21 -3.60
C ALA A 289 -3.79 -0.62 -3.75
N ILE A 290 -4.59 -0.49 -2.70
CA ILE A 290 -6.04 -0.72 -2.74
C ILE A 290 -6.71 0.27 -3.70
N SER A 291 -6.36 1.55 -3.63
CA SER A 291 -6.86 2.59 -4.54
C SER A 291 -6.55 2.28 -6.01
N GLY A 292 -5.34 1.81 -6.30
CA GLY A 292 -4.94 1.38 -7.65
C GLY A 292 -5.70 0.15 -8.15
N ALA A 293 -5.90 -0.85 -7.28
CA ALA A 293 -6.74 -2.01 -7.60
C ALA A 293 -8.21 -1.60 -7.87
N ALA A 294 -8.75 -0.70 -7.06
CA ALA A 294 -10.12 -0.19 -7.19
C ALA A 294 -10.36 0.48 -8.54
N LEU A 295 -9.42 1.33 -8.97
CA LEU A 295 -9.47 1.99 -10.28
C LEU A 295 -9.46 0.98 -11.42
N VAL A 296 -8.60 -0.04 -11.36
CA VAL A 296 -8.55 -1.07 -12.40
C VAL A 296 -9.82 -1.93 -12.43
N ILE A 297 -10.33 -2.35 -11.27
CA ILE A 297 -11.57 -3.15 -11.18
C ILE A 297 -12.74 -2.39 -11.80
N ALA A 298 -12.88 -1.10 -11.50
CA ALA A 298 -13.91 -0.26 -12.11
C ALA A 298 -13.67 -0.05 -13.61
N ALA A 299 -12.43 0.20 -14.03
CA ALA A 299 -12.08 0.41 -15.44
C ALA A 299 -12.42 -0.81 -16.28
N LYS A 300 -12.10 -2.02 -15.80
CA LYS A 300 -12.43 -3.27 -16.48
C LYS A 300 -13.93 -3.53 -16.54
N ALA A 301 -14.69 -3.17 -15.49
CA ALA A 301 -16.13 -3.30 -15.50
C ALA A 301 -16.81 -2.39 -16.53
N ARG A 302 -16.22 -1.23 -16.81
CA ARG A 302 -16.72 -0.26 -17.82
C ARG A 302 -16.15 -0.48 -19.22
N GLY A 303 -14.98 -1.11 -19.33
CA GLY A 303 -14.24 -1.27 -20.58
C GLY A 303 -13.39 -0.05 -20.97
N GLU A 304 -13.28 0.97 -20.10
CA GLU A 304 -12.51 2.19 -20.36
C GLU A 304 -11.89 2.76 -19.08
N ILE A 305 -10.78 3.49 -19.23
CA ILE A 305 -10.17 4.28 -18.16
C ILE A 305 -10.51 5.77 -18.32
N SER A 306 -11.67 6.17 -17.80
CA SER A 306 -12.18 7.54 -17.86
C SER A 306 -12.40 8.12 -16.46
N THR A 307 -12.65 9.43 -16.37
CA THR A 307 -12.93 10.09 -15.08
C THR A 307 -14.27 9.66 -14.47
N ASN A 308 -15.16 9.05 -15.26
CA ASN A 308 -16.43 8.49 -14.78
C ASN A 308 -16.22 7.40 -13.71
N LEU A 309 -15.02 6.80 -13.66
CA LEU A 309 -14.63 5.82 -12.65
C LEU A 309 -14.72 6.36 -11.22
N PHE A 310 -14.51 7.66 -11.01
CA PHE A 310 -14.54 8.25 -9.66
C PHE A 310 -15.94 8.23 -9.04
N THR A 311 -16.98 8.02 -9.86
CA THR A 311 -18.38 7.86 -9.42
C THR A 311 -18.85 6.41 -9.49
N ASP A 312 -17.99 5.47 -9.90
CA ASP A 312 -18.35 4.08 -10.02
C ASP A 312 -18.53 3.43 -8.65
N SER A 313 -19.64 2.71 -8.46
CA SER A 313 -19.95 2.11 -7.16
C SER A 313 -18.92 1.07 -6.72
N LYS A 314 -18.28 0.35 -7.65
CA LYS A 314 -17.23 -0.61 -7.32
C LYS A 314 -15.95 0.09 -6.87
N PHE A 315 -15.60 1.20 -7.54
CA PHE A 315 -14.47 2.03 -7.15
C PHE A 315 -14.70 2.62 -5.75
N LEU A 316 -15.81 3.33 -5.55
CA LEU A 316 -16.12 3.99 -4.28
C LEU A 316 -16.16 3.01 -3.10
N ARG A 317 -16.70 1.81 -3.31
CA ARG A 317 -16.76 0.74 -2.30
C ARG A 317 -15.38 0.31 -1.82
N LEU A 318 -14.39 0.26 -2.70
CA LEU A 318 -13.02 -0.10 -2.35
C LEU A 318 -12.21 1.10 -1.87
N PHE A 319 -12.42 2.28 -2.48
CA PHE A 319 -11.70 3.50 -2.15
C PHE A 319 -12.06 4.07 -0.77
N ILE A 320 -13.26 3.81 -0.26
CA ILE A 320 -13.61 4.22 1.11
C ILE A 320 -12.78 3.46 2.17
N ILE A 321 -12.25 2.28 1.86
CA ILE A 321 -11.43 1.50 2.79
C ILE A 321 -10.17 2.27 3.21
N PRO A 322 -9.25 2.66 2.30
CA PRO A 322 -8.06 3.42 2.67
C PRO A 322 -8.39 4.76 3.34
N VAL A 323 -9.44 5.46 2.91
CA VAL A 323 -9.88 6.72 3.55
C VAL A 323 -10.25 6.49 5.03
N LEU A 324 -11.03 5.45 5.33
CA LEU A 324 -11.41 5.13 6.70
C LEU A 324 -10.24 4.65 7.54
N LEU A 325 -9.35 3.83 6.96
CA LEU A 325 -8.16 3.35 7.67
C LEU A 325 -7.23 4.51 8.04
N HIS A 326 -7.04 5.45 7.12
CA HIS A 326 -6.26 6.66 7.34
C HIS A 326 -6.92 7.55 8.39
N ALA A 327 -8.22 7.81 8.27
CA ALA A 327 -8.95 8.58 9.28
C ALA A 327 -8.85 7.96 10.68
N LEU A 328 -8.94 6.63 10.79
CA LEU A 328 -8.77 5.94 12.06
C LEU A 328 -7.34 6.05 12.59
N TRP A 329 -6.35 6.00 11.70
CA TRP A 329 -4.94 6.17 12.02
C TRP A 329 -4.65 7.54 12.66
N ASP A 330 -5.16 8.61 12.06
CA ASP A 330 -4.93 9.98 12.54
C ASP A 330 -5.88 10.39 13.67
N SER A 331 -6.95 9.62 13.88
CA SER A 331 -7.92 9.95 14.91
C SER A 331 -7.36 9.77 16.33
N PRO A 332 -7.96 10.42 17.33
CA PRO A 332 -7.65 10.18 18.74
C PRO A 332 -7.80 8.72 19.20
N LEU A 333 -8.49 7.87 18.43
CA LEU A 333 -8.62 6.44 18.74
C LEU A 333 -7.28 5.71 18.69
N SER A 334 -6.29 6.21 17.92
CA SER A 334 -4.94 5.65 17.90
C SER A 334 -4.23 5.72 19.26
N ALA A 335 -4.73 6.54 20.19
CA ALA A 335 -4.24 6.56 21.57
C ALA A 335 -4.68 5.32 22.40
N ILE A 336 -5.71 4.58 21.96
CA ILE A 336 -6.20 3.40 22.66
C ILE A 336 -5.13 2.29 22.57
N GLY A 337 -4.51 1.96 23.70
CA GLY A 337 -3.42 0.99 23.76
C GLY A 337 -2.15 1.47 23.05
N ALA A 338 -1.86 2.79 23.13
CA ALA A 338 -0.68 3.41 22.51
C ALA A 338 0.64 2.74 22.90
N ASP A 339 0.78 2.30 24.16
CA ASP A 339 2.00 1.64 24.68
C ASP A 339 2.40 0.38 23.89
N ILE A 340 1.42 -0.25 23.23
CA ILE A 340 1.60 -1.46 22.41
C ILE A 340 1.18 -1.26 20.95
N PHE A 341 0.90 -0.02 20.54
CA PHE A 341 0.40 0.32 19.20
C PHE A 341 -0.83 -0.50 18.78
N LEU A 342 -1.76 -0.76 19.71
CA LEU A 342 -2.87 -1.70 19.50
C LEU A 342 -3.71 -1.36 18.25
N VAL A 343 -4.27 -0.15 18.21
CA VAL A 343 -5.11 0.29 17.08
C VAL A 343 -4.33 0.28 15.77
N PRO A 344 -3.13 0.88 15.67
CA PRO A 344 -2.26 0.75 14.51
C PRO A 344 -2.06 -0.70 14.01
N ILE A 345 -1.75 -1.63 14.90
CA ILE A 345 -1.51 -3.03 14.55
C ILE A 345 -2.80 -3.69 14.01
N LEU A 346 -3.95 -3.39 14.61
CA LEU A 346 -5.24 -3.90 14.12
C LEU A 346 -5.56 -3.37 12.72
N LEU A 347 -5.26 -2.11 12.44
CA LEU A 347 -5.42 -1.51 11.10
C LEU A 347 -4.49 -2.19 10.07
N VAL A 348 -3.23 -2.47 10.45
CA VAL A 348 -2.28 -3.21 9.62
C VAL A 348 -2.81 -4.62 9.32
N ILE A 349 -3.30 -5.36 10.31
CA ILE A 349 -3.86 -6.70 10.09
C ILE A 349 -5.06 -6.62 9.15
N PHE A 350 -5.97 -5.66 9.38
CA PHE A 350 -7.16 -5.49 8.56
C PHE A 350 -6.82 -5.18 7.10
N VAL A 351 -5.93 -4.21 6.85
CA VAL A 351 -5.59 -3.81 5.48
C VAL A 351 -4.92 -4.96 4.72
N TRP A 352 -4.09 -5.76 5.38
CA TRP A 352 -3.43 -6.90 4.73
C TRP A 352 -4.40 -8.01 4.35
N ILE A 353 -5.51 -8.18 5.07
CA ILE A 353 -6.58 -9.10 4.65
C ILE A 353 -7.20 -8.62 3.33
N ILE A 354 -7.48 -7.32 3.19
CA ILE A 354 -7.97 -6.74 1.94
C ILE A 354 -6.93 -6.90 0.81
N VAL A 355 -5.66 -6.61 1.08
CA VAL A 355 -4.57 -6.77 0.11
C VAL A 355 -4.48 -8.22 -0.37
N LEU A 356 -4.53 -9.21 0.53
CA LEU A 356 -4.48 -10.62 0.16
C LEU A 356 -5.69 -11.05 -0.69
N ILE A 357 -6.89 -10.53 -0.39
CA ILE A 357 -8.08 -10.76 -1.23
C ILE A 357 -7.85 -10.19 -2.64
N LEU A 358 -7.32 -8.96 -2.75
CA LEU A 358 -7.05 -8.33 -4.04
C LEU A 358 -5.94 -9.05 -4.84
N ILE A 359 -4.91 -9.57 -4.17
CA ILE A 359 -3.89 -10.43 -4.81
C ILE A 359 -4.54 -11.70 -5.35
N ASN A 360 -5.36 -12.38 -4.54
CA ASN A 360 -6.09 -13.58 -4.96
C ASN A 360 -7.01 -13.31 -6.18
N MET A 361 -7.68 -12.17 -6.20
CA MET A 361 -8.47 -11.71 -7.35
C MET A 361 -7.60 -11.47 -8.59
N GLY A 362 -6.44 -10.83 -8.42
CA GLY A 362 -5.49 -10.61 -9.50
C GLY A 362 -4.90 -11.90 -10.08
N LEU A 363 -4.63 -12.91 -9.25
CA LEU A 363 -4.20 -14.24 -9.70
C LEU A 363 -5.35 -15.00 -10.39
N SER A 364 -6.58 -14.84 -9.90
CA SER A 364 -7.77 -15.40 -10.57
C SER A 364 -7.97 -14.78 -11.96
N GLU A 365 -7.69 -13.50 -12.12
CA GLU A 365 -7.70 -12.80 -13.41
C GLU A 365 -6.67 -13.38 -14.40
N VAL A 366 -5.46 -13.74 -13.94
CA VAL A 366 -4.47 -14.45 -14.77
C VAL A 366 -5.04 -15.78 -15.26
N ALA A 367 -5.60 -16.58 -14.33
CA ALA A 367 -6.16 -17.89 -14.66
C ALA A 367 -7.31 -17.81 -15.68
N GLU A 368 -8.16 -16.78 -15.59
CA GLU A 368 -9.27 -16.58 -16.53
C GLU A 368 -8.80 -16.19 -17.93
N GLN A 369 -7.78 -15.32 -18.04
CA GLN A 369 -7.27 -14.90 -19.34
C GLN A 369 -6.56 -16.02 -20.10
N GLN A 370 -5.98 -17.00 -19.39
CA GLN A 370 -5.36 -18.18 -20.00
C GLN A 370 -6.35 -19.18 -20.60
N VAL A 371 -7.61 -19.17 -20.16
CA VAL A 371 -8.65 -20.05 -20.72
C VAL A 371 -9.21 -19.49 -22.03
N ILE A 372 -9.05 -18.17 -22.26
CA ILE A 372 -9.59 -17.46 -23.42
C ILE A 372 -8.54 -17.36 -24.56
N SER A 373 -7.24 -17.46 -24.23
CA SER A 373 -6.12 -17.53 -25.18
C SER A 373 -5.90 -18.93 -25.69
#